data_AF-A0A9X4EQS6-F1
#
_entry.id   AF-A0A9X4EQS6-F1
#
_cell.length_a   1.000
_cell.length_b   1.000
_cell.length_c   1.000
_cell.angle_alpha   90.00
_cell.angle_beta   90.00
_cell.angle_gamma   90.00
#
_symmetry.space_group_name_H-M   'P 1'
#
loop_
_entity.id
_entity.type
_entity.pdbx_description
1 polymer ?
#
loop_
_entity_poly.entity_id
_entity_poly.type
_entity_poly.pdbx_seq_one_letter_code
_entity_poly.pdbx_strand_id
1 'polypeptide(L)' 'MKKQILNLGKALRKVEQIQINGGKVQCDNHYQCGNGYCCNTAGWCQLFGDQGNTGFLCDGSII' A
#
# COMPACT_ATOMS: atom_id res chain seq x y z
N MET A 1 28.70 -28.11 -4.22
CA MET A 1 28.76 -26.97 -3.27
C MET A 1 27.36 -26.71 -2.73
N LYS A 2 27.10 -27.00 -1.45
CA LYS A 2 25.80 -26.74 -0.81
C LYS A 2 25.65 -25.23 -0.61
N LYS A 3 24.80 -24.58 -1.40
CA LYS A 3 24.45 -23.18 -1.19
C LYS A 3 23.58 -23.10 0.08
N GLN A 4 24.14 -22.57 1.17
CA GLN A 4 23.36 -22.24 2.36
C GLN A 4 22.30 -21.22 1.95
N ILE A 5 21.04 -21.59 2.15
CA ILE A 5 19.92 -20.68 2.02
C ILE A 5 20.13 -19.61 3.11
N LEU A 6 20.21 -18.35 2.66
CA LEU A 6 20.32 -17.13 3.44
C LEU A 6 19.63 -17.25 4.81
N ASN A 7 20.28 -16.79 5.88
CA ASN A 7 19.65 -16.46 7.16
C ASN A 7 18.69 -15.27 6.93
N LEU A 8 17.58 -15.50 6.23
CA LEU A 8 16.44 -14.60 6.25
C LEU A 8 15.91 -14.70 7.69
N GLY A 9 16.03 -13.61 8.45
CA GLY A 9 15.51 -13.53 9.81
C GLY A 9 14.06 -13.99 9.91
N LYS A 10 13.57 -14.19 11.14
CA LYS A 10 12.22 -14.72 11.44
C LYS A 10 11.19 -14.18 10.45
N ALA A 11 10.54 -15.08 9.70
CA ALA A 11 9.47 -14.71 8.78
C ALA A 11 8.38 -13.96 9.57
N LEU A 12 8.14 -12.71 9.19
CA LEU A 12 7.16 -11.86 9.84
C LEU A 12 5.75 -12.41 9.57
N ARG A 13 4.90 -12.42 10.60
CA ARG A 13 3.48 -12.69 10.41
C ARG A 13 2.82 -11.54 9.66
N LYS A 14 1.70 -11.81 8.99
CA LYS A 14 0.99 -10.80 8.18
C LYS A 14 0.71 -9.50 8.93
N VAL A 15 0.39 -9.58 10.23
CA VAL A 15 0.16 -8.41 11.09
C VAL A 15 1.43 -7.58 11.32
N GLU A 16 2.57 -8.24 11.50
CA GLU A 16 3.87 -7.58 11.69
C GLU A 16 4.35 -6.93 10.39
N GLN A 17 4.08 -7.56 9.25
CA GLN A 17 4.34 -6.96 7.93
C GLN A 17 3.47 -5.71 7.68
N ILE A 18 2.20 -5.74 8.10
CA ILE A 18 1.29 -4.60 8.00
C ILE A 18 1.82 -3.42 8.83
N GLN A 19 2.30 -3.66 10.04
CA GLN A 19 2.85 -2.61 10.90
C GLN A 19 4.10 -1.94 10.30
N ILE A 20 4.97 -2.73 9.66
CA ILE A 20 6.21 -2.22 9.05
C ILE A 20 5.93 -1.47 7.75
N ASN A 21 5.05 -2.00 6.89
CA ASN A 21 4.75 -1.43 5.57
C ASN A 21 3.64 -0.37 5.62
N GLY A 22 3.18 0.01 6.82
CA GLY A 22 2.13 1.00 7.03
C GLY A 22 0.72 0.55 6.64
N GLY A 23 0.53 -0.74 6.31
CA GLY A 23 -0.77 -1.33 6.00
C GLY A 23 -1.49 -0.78 4.78
N LYS A 24 -0.82 0.03 3.96
CA LYS A 24 -1.40 0.67 2.79
C LYS A 24 -1.55 -0.34 1.64
N VAL A 25 -2.71 -0.30 0.98
CA VAL A 25 -2.97 -1.12 -0.20
C VAL A 25 -2.40 -0.40 -1.41
N GLN A 26 -1.38 -0.96 -2.04
CA GLN A 26 -0.80 -0.43 -3.27
C GLN A 26 -1.79 -0.53 -4.44
N CYS A 27 -1.76 0.46 -5.32
CA CYS A 27 -2.59 0.52 -6.51
C CYS A 27 -1.88 1.33 -7.61
N ASP A 28 -2.28 1.08 -8.86
CA ASP A 28 -1.89 1.83 -10.05
C ASP A 28 -3.04 2.73 -10.54
N ASN A 29 -4.29 2.30 -10.32
CA ASN A 29 -5.50 3.04 -10.65
C ASN A 29 -6.62 2.84 -9.63
N HIS A 30 -7.67 3.67 -9.73
CA HIS A 30 -8.78 3.67 -8.79
C HIS A 30 -9.60 2.38 -8.77
N TYR A 31 -9.68 1.64 -9.88
CA TYR A 31 -10.46 0.40 -9.95
C TYR A 31 -9.88 -0.73 -9.09
N GLN A 32 -8.61 -0.62 -8.70
CA GLN A 32 -7.96 -1.53 -7.74
C GLN A 32 -8.35 -1.23 -6.29
N CYS A 33 -8.99 -0.09 -6.03
CA CYS A 33 -9.45 0.31 -4.71
C CYS A 33 -10.93 -0.04 -4.49
N GLY A 34 -11.32 -0.25 -3.24
CA GLY A 34 -12.72 -0.55 -2.88
C GLY A 34 -13.66 0.64 -3.09
N ASN A 35 -14.97 0.40 -3.04
CA ASN A 35 -15.98 1.46 -3.16
C ASN A 35 -15.74 2.59 -2.14
N GLY A 36 -15.74 3.83 -2.61
CA GLY A 36 -15.45 5.01 -1.77
C GLY A 36 -13.97 5.30 -1.56
N TYR A 37 -13.09 4.53 -2.21
CA TYR A 37 -11.66 4.73 -2.22
C TYR A 37 -11.14 5.02 -3.62
N CYS A 38 -9.97 5.62 -3.66
CA CYS A 38 -9.27 6.08 -4.84
C CYS A 38 -7.79 5.74 -4.73
N CYS A 39 -7.15 5.56 -5.88
CA CYS A 39 -5.70 5.44 -5.93
C CYS A 39 -5.07 6.82 -5.94
N ASN A 40 -4.32 7.15 -4.90
CA ASN A 40 -3.76 8.47 -4.79
C ASN A 40 -2.52 8.69 -5.64
N THR A 41 -2.06 9.94 -5.70
CA THR A 41 -0.87 10.33 -6.47
C THR A 41 0.45 9.68 -6.01
N ALA A 42 0.44 8.93 -4.91
CA ALA A 42 1.60 8.18 -4.42
C ALA A 42 1.43 6.65 -4.54
N GLY A 43 0.37 6.17 -5.19
CA GLY A 43 0.18 4.76 -5.54
C GLY A 43 -0.37 3.88 -4.43
N TRP A 44 -1.23 4.42 -3.54
CA TRP A 44 -1.98 3.59 -2.61
C TRP A 44 -3.43 4.05 -2.43
N CYS A 45 -4.29 3.10 -2.04
CA CYS A 45 -5.70 3.36 -1.82
C CYS A 45 -5.91 4.22 -0.57
N GLN A 46 -6.68 5.30 -0.71
CA GLN A 46 -7.17 6.13 0.39
C GLN A 46 -8.62 6.58 0.10
N LEU A 47 -9.29 7.18 1.08
CA LEU A 47 -10.68 7.63 0.93
C LEU A 47 -10.78 8.79 -0.07
N PHE A 48 -11.87 8.84 -0.83
CA PHE A 48 -12.15 9.98 -1.71
C PHE A 48 -12.21 11.29 -0.93
N GLY A 49 -11.53 12.32 -1.46
CA GLY A 49 -11.45 13.64 -0.83
C GLY A 49 -10.53 13.70 0.39
N ASP A 50 -9.95 12.59 0.83
CA ASP A 50 -8.94 12.59 1.88
C ASP A 50 -7.60 13.05 1.30
N GLN A 51 -7.19 14.26 1.68
CA GLN A 51 -5.86 14.81 1.37
C GLN A 51 -4.88 14.54 2.52
N GLY A 52 -5.38 14.05 3.67
CA GLY A 52 -4.63 13.77 4.88
C GLY A 52 -3.63 14.88 5.28
N ASN A 53 -2.61 14.49 6.05
CA ASN A 53 -1.41 15.31 6.28
C ASN A 53 -0.32 15.03 5.22
N THR A 54 -0.62 14.18 4.24
CA THR A 54 0.36 13.72 3.24
C THR A 54 0.34 14.58 1.99
N GLY A 55 -0.76 15.30 1.72
CA GLY A 55 -0.92 16.15 0.54
C GLY A 55 -1.13 15.38 -0.76
N PHE A 56 -1.32 14.05 -0.70
CA PHE A 56 -1.59 13.25 -1.89
C PHE A 56 -3.06 13.30 -2.24
N LEU A 57 -3.36 13.72 -3.46
CA LEU A 57 -4.73 13.89 -3.95
C LEU A 57 -5.39 12.53 -4.21
N CYS A 58 -6.67 12.46 -3.87
CA CYS A 58 -7.53 11.30 -4.09
C CYS A 58 -8.91 11.75 -4.57
N ASP A 59 -8.98 12.08 -5.85
CA ASP A 59 -10.10 12.81 -6.43
C ASP A 59 -10.69 12.16 -7.69
N GLY A 60 -10.23 10.97 -8.08
CA GLY A 60 -10.71 10.31 -9.31
C GLY A 60 -9.86 10.58 -10.54
N SER A 61 -8.84 11.45 -10.45
CA SER A 61 -8.04 11.86 -11.61
C SER A 61 -7.10 10.79 -12.16
N ILE A 62 -6.71 9.81 -11.34
CA ILE A 62 -5.86 8.68 -11.73
C ILE A 62 -6.74 7.51 -12.16
N ILE A 63 -6.99 7.42 -13.47
CA ILE A 63 -7.81 6.40 -14.14
C ILE A 63 -6.98 5.16 -14.47
#